data_AF-A0A538AFI6-F1
#
_entry.id   AF-A0A538AFI6-F1
#
_cell.length_a   1.000
_cell.length_b   1.000
_cell.length_c   1.000
_cell.angle_alpha   90.00
_cell.angle_beta   90.00
_cell.angle_gamma   90.00
#
_symmetry.space_group_name_H-M   'P 1'
#
loop_
_entity.id
_entity.type
_entity.pdbx_description
1 polymer ?
#
loop_
_entity_poly.entity_id
_entity_poly.type
_entity_poly.pdbx_seq_one_letter_code
_entity_poly.pdbx_strand_id
1 'polypeptide(L)'
;MSIGDEIDTAAKTFADAGIDSARNDAEWVAAAALGRRRSEVVGHLDAEMPDEAGERFKKMIVRRARREPLAYIVGTVVFRGLELEVGAGCLVPRPETEVTAERAILRA
;
A
#
# COMPACT_ATOMS: atom_id res chain seq x y z
N MET A 1 -4.29 -19.45 -7.15
CA MET A 1 -2.85 -19.09 -7.00
C MET A 1 -2.64 -18.59 -5.58
N SER A 2 -1.50 -18.86 -4.93
CA SER A 2 -1.33 -18.42 -3.55
C SER A 2 -1.15 -16.90 -3.47
N ILE A 3 -1.48 -16.31 -2.33
CA ILE A 3 -1.22 -14.90 -2.04
C ILE A 3 0.28 -14.59 -2.19
N GLY A 4 1.15 -15.50 -1.75
CA GLY A 4 2.60 -15.39 -1.87
C GLY A 4 3.07 -15.25 -3.32
N ASP A 5 2.62 -16.16 -4.19
CA ASP A 5 2.98 -16.17 -5.63
C ASP A 5 2.55 -14.87 -6.33
N GLU A 6 1.37 -14.37 -5.97
CA GLU A 6 0.79 -13.14 -6.52
C GLU A 6 1.57 -11.90 -6.06
N ILE A 7 1.98 -11.85 -4.78
CA ILE A 7 2.85 -10.81 -4.25
C ILE A 7 4.23 -10.86 -4.90
N ASP A 8 4.81 -12.04 -5.14
CA ASP A 8 6.09 -12.18 -5.84
C ASP A 8 6.00 -11.65 -7.28
N THR A 9 4.92 -11.99 -7.98
CA THR A 9 4.66 -11.52 -9.35
C THR A 9 4.49 -10.01 -9.40
N ALA A 10 3.74 -9.43 -8.46
CA ALA A 10 3.58 -7.99 -8.32
C ALA A 10 4.90 -7.29 -7.97
N ALA A 11 5.67 -7.84 -7.03
CA ALA A 11 6.96 -7.30 -6.63
C ALA A 11 7.93 -7.26 -7.81
N LYS A 12 7.98 -8.31 -8.63
CA LYS A 12 8.78 -8.31 -9.87
C LYS A 12 8.33 -7.19 -10.82
N THR A 13 7.01 -7.06 -11.03
CA THR A 13 6.44 -6.00 -11.88
C THR A 13 6.83 -4.60 -11.39
N PHE A 14 6.84 -4.39 -10.07
CA PHE A 14 7.24 -3.12 -9.47
C PHE A 14 8.75 -2.86 -9.57
N ALA A 15 9.57 -3.88 -9.37
CA ALA A 15 11.01 -3.79 -9.55
C ALA A 15 11.38 -3.45 -11.01
N ASP A 16 10.72 -4.08 -11.98
CA ASP A 16 10.90 -3.79 -13.41
C ASP A 16 10.45 -2.36 -13.76
N ALA A 17 9.45 -1.82 -13.05
CA ALA A 17 9.06 -0.41 -13.13
C ALA A 17 10.01 0.54 -12.37
N GLY A 18 11.07 0.04 -11.75
CA GLY A 18 12.08 0.80 -11.00
C GLY A 18 11.61 1.28 -9.63
N ILE A 19 10.67 0.58 -8.99
CA ILE A 19 10.19 0.90 -7.64
C ILE A 19 11.08 0.17 -6.62
N ASP A 20 11.85 0.92 -5.83
CA ASP A 20 12.80 0.34 -4.87
C ASP A 20 12.10 -0.46 -3.75
N SER A 21 10.90 -0.02 -3.32
CA SER A 21 10.10 -0.66 -2.28
C SER A 21 9.21 -1.79 -2.81
N ALA A 22 9.54 -2.39 -3.96
CA ALA A 22 8.70 -3.31 -4.71
C ALA A 22 7.95 -4.37 -3.87
N ARG A 23 8.67 -5.14 -3.04
CA ARG A 23 8.04 -6.18 -2.21
C ARG A 23 7.09 -5.60 -1.17
N ASN A 24 7.51 -4.54 -0.48
CA ASN A 24 6.70 -3.85 0.52
C ASN A 24 5.43 -3.28 -0.11
N ASP A 25 5.53 -2.67 -1.28
CA ASP A 25 4.38 -2.13 -2.02
C ASP A 25 3.43 -3.24 -2.46
N ALA A 26 3.94 -4.38 -2.93
CA ALA A 26 3.12 -5.54 -3.30
C ALA A 26 2.31 -6.08 -2.12
N GLU A 27 2.92 -6.19 -0.94
CA GLU A 27 2.22 -6.62 0.28
C GLU A 27 1.12 -5.65 0.70
N TRP A 28 1.37 -4.33 0.62
CA TRP A 28 0.36 -3.30 0.90
C TRP A 28 -0.80 -3.32 -0.10
N VAL A 29 -0.49 -3.49 -1.38
CA VAL A 29 -1.50 -3.60 -2.44
C VAL A 29 -2.35 -4.87 -2.27
N ALA A 30 -1.75 -5.99 -1.87
CA ALA A 30 -2.48 -7.23 -1.57
C ALA A 30 -3.38 -7.06 -0.34
N ALA A 31 -2.87 -6.45 0.73
CA ALA A 31 -3.64 -6.13 1.93
C ALA A 31 -4.86 -5.26 1.62
N ALA A 32 -4.67 -4.20 0.82
CA ALA A 32 -5.76 -3.33 0.37
C ALA A 32 -6.79 -4.10 -0.48
N ALA A 33 -6.34 -4.93 -1.43
CA ALA A 33 -7.23 -5.71 -2.29
C ALA A 33 -8.06 -6.75 -1.52
N LEU A 34 -7.48 -7.35 -0.48
CA LEU A 34 -8.12 -8.33 0.41
C LEU A 34 -8.97 -7.68 1.51
N GLY A 35 -8.84 -6.37 1.74
CA GLY A 35 -9.50 -5.68 2.85
C GLY A 35 -8.99 -6.16 4.22
N ARG A 36 -7.71 -6.51 4.32
CA ARG A 36 -7.08 -7.05 5.53
C ARG A 36 -5.86 -6.22 5.94
N ARG A 37 -5.43 -6.37 7.19
CA ARG A 37 -4.15 -5.80 7.63
C ARG A 37 -2.99 -6.51 6.93
N ARG A 38 -1.92 -5.77 6.61
CA ARG A 38 -0.71 -6.33 5.99
C ARG A 38 -0.14 -7.50 6.79
N SER A 39 -0.12 -7.42 8.12
CA SER A 39 0.36 -8.51 8.99
C SER A 39 -0.45 -9.81 8.82
N GLU A 40 -1.75 -9.71 8.59
CA GLU A 40 -2.59 -10.88 8.34
C GLU A 40 -2.29 -11.51 6.98
N VAL A 41 -2.02 -10.70 5.95
CA VAL A 41 -1.63 -11.19 4.62
C VAL A 41 -0.29 -11.90 4.68
N VAL A 42 0.72 -11.28 5.31
CA VAL A 42 2.06 -11.86 5.45
C VAL A 42 2.05 -13.14 6.31
N GLY A 43 1.12 -13.26 7.26
CA GLY A 43 0.94 -14.48 8.04
C GLY A 43 0.24 -15.63 7.30
N HIS A 44 -0.34 -15.40 6.12
CA HIS A 44 -1.14 -16.38 5.37
C HIS A 44 -0.79 -16.40 3.88
N LEU A 45 0.51 -16.35 3.55
CA LEU A 45 0.96 -16.32 2.15
C LEU A 45 0.56 -17.57 1.35
N ASP A 46 0.47 -18.72 2.01
CA ASP A 46 0.06 -19.99 1.37
C ASP A 46 -1.44 -20.07 1.08
N ALA A 47 -2.25 -19.13 1.61
CA ALA A 47 -3.68 -19.10 1.35
C ALA A 47 -3.96 -18.67 -0.10
N GLU A 48 -5.10 -19.12 -0.63
CA GLU A 48 -5.54 -18.74 -1.96
C GLU A 48 -6.09 -17.31 -1.98
N MET A 49 -5.72 -16.54 -3.01
CA MET A 49 -6.31 -15.23 -3.24
C MET A 49 -7.70 -15.38 -3.90
N PRO A 50 -8.78 -14.87 -3.27
CA PRO A 50 -10.10 -14.91 -3.88
C PRO A 50 -10.15 -14.15 -5.21
N ASP A 51 -10.91 -14.64 -6.18
CA ASP A 51 -10.99 -14.07 -7.53
C ASP A 51 -11.31 -12.57 -7.55
N GLU A 52 -12.30 -12.14 -6.76
CA GLU A 52 -12.67 -10.72 -6.66
C GLU A 52 -11.53 -9.85 -6.11
N ALA A 53 -10.78 -10.36 -5.13
CA ALA A 53 -9.61 -9.69 -4.60
C ALA A 53 -8.48 -9.67 -5.62
N GLY A 54 -8.28 -10.76 -6.37
CA GLY A 54 -7.32 -10.83 -7.46
C GLY A 54 -7.58 -9.81 -8.57
N GLU A 55 -8.84 -9.60 -8.96
CA GLU A 55 -9.19 -8.58 -9.94
C GLU A 55 -8.95 -7.15 -9.43
N ARG A 56 -9.22 -6.88 -8.14
CA ARG A 56 -8.84 -5.60 -7.52
C ARG A 56 -7.31 -5.43 -7.47
N PHE A 57 -6.60 -6.48 -7.07
CA PHE A 57 -5.14 -6.51 -6.95
C PHE A 57 -4.47 -6.18 -8.29
N LYS A 58 -4.88 -6.83 -9.38
CA LYS A 58 -4.38 -6.56 -10.74
C LYS A 58 -4.56 -5.10 -11.15
N LYS A 59 -5.73 -4.50 -10.89
CA LYS A 59 -5.98 -3.08 -11.19
C LYS A 59 -5.05 -2.15 -10.40
N MET A 60 -4.81 -2.47 -9.12
CA MET A 60 -3.91 -1.72 -8.25
C MET A 60 -2.44 -1.86 -8.68
N ILE A 61 -2.01 -3.05 -9.14
CA ILE A 61 -0.66 -3.26 -9.70
C ILE A 61 -0.41 -2.34 -10.88
N VAL A 62 -1.35 -2.27 -11.83
CA VAL A 62 -1.21 -1.41 -13.02
C VAL A 62 -1.04 0.06 -12.64
N ARG A 63 -1.83 0.54 -11.67
CA ARG A 63 -1.70 1.91 -11.12
C ARG A 63 -0.32 2.12 -10.51
N ARG A 64 0.13 1.18 -9.66
CA ARG A 64 1.40 1.30 -8.96
C ARG A 64 2.60 1.27 -9.90
N ALA A 65 2.58 0.39 -10.91
CA ALA A 65 3.60 0.29 -11.95
C ALA A 65 3.72 1.58 -12.79
N ARG A 66 2.63 2.34 -12.94
CA ARG A 66 2.64 3.70 -13.53
C ARG A 66 3.17 4.79 -12.58
N ARG A 67 3.75 4.39 -11.45
CA ARG A 67 4.31 5.23 -10.38
C ARG A 67 3.28 6.10 -9.67
N GLU A 68 2.01 5.73 -9.71
CA GLU A 68 1.03 6.35 -8.83
C GLU A 68 1.42 6.10 -7.35
N PRO A 69 1.37 7.12 -6.47
CA PRO A 69 1.72 6.95 -5.06
C PRO A 69 0.93 5.83 -4.39
N LEU A 70 1.64 4.96 -3.66
CA LEU A 70 1.03 3.81 -2.96
C LEU A 70 -0.16 4.22 -2.09
N ALA A 71 -0.03 5.33 -1.36
CA ALA A 71 -1.09 5.83 -0.47
C ALA A 71 -2.41 6.13 -1.21
N TYR A 72 -2.37 6.62 -2.46
CA TYR A 72 -3.60 6.85 -3.25
C TYR A 72 -4.20 5.57 -3.83
N ILE A 73 -3.40 4.50 -3.93
CA ILE A 73 -3.85 3.20 -4.41
C ILE A 73 -4.52 2.43 -3.26
N VAL A 74 -3.88 2.44 -2.08
CA VAL A 74 -4.41 1.86 -0.84
C VAL A 74 -5.58 2.69 -0.30
N GLY A 75 -5.57 4.01 -0.54
CA GLY A 75 -6.61 4.95 -0.13
C GLY A 75 -6.43 5.51 1.29
N THR A 76 -5.48 4.99 2.07
CA THR A 76 -5.20 5.44 3.43
C THR A 76 -3.71 5.59 3.71
N VAL A 77 -3.39 6.34 4.76
CA VAL A 77 -2.04 6.52 5.31
C VAL A 77 -2.12 6.68 6.82
N VAL A 78 -1.09 6.23 7.54
CA VAL A 78 -0.96 6.52 8.96
C VAL A 78 -0.19 7.83 9.13
N PHE A 79 -0.77 8.77 9.88
CA PHE A 79 -0.15 10.04 10.23
C PHE A 79 -0.36 10.32 11.72
N ARG A 80 0.73 10.42 12.49
CA ARG A 80 0.70 10.57 13.96
C ARG A 80 -0.19 9.54 14.68
N GLY A 81 -0.17 8.30 14.21
CA GLY A 81 -0.99 7.20 14.76
C GLY A 81 -2.46 7.21 14.36
N LEU A 82 -2.89 8.17 13.54
CA LEU A 82 -4.23 8.23 12.96
C LEU A 82 -4.21 7.65 11.54
N GLU A 83 -5.19 6.82 11.21
CA GLU A 83 -5.41 6.42 9.82
C GLU A 83 -6.25 7.49 9.12
N LEU A 84 -5.71 8.07 8.05
CA LEU A 84 -6.33 9.14 7.28
C LEU A 84 -6.64 8.64 5.87
N GLU A 85 -7.82 8.97 5.37
CA GLU A 85 -8.17 8.79 3.96
C GLU A 85 -7.39 9.77 3.08
N VAL A 86 -6.86 9.27 1.97
CA VAL A 86 -6.10 10.06 1.00
C VAL A 86 -6.47 9.69 -0.42
N GLY A 87 -6.39 10.66 -1.32
CA GLY A 87 -6.67 10.47 -2.73
C GLY A 87 -6.05 11.54 -3.61
N ALA A 88 -6.34 11.49 -4.90
CA ALA A 88 -5.88 12.48 -5.85
C ALA A 88 -6.31 13.90 -5.42
N GLY A 89 -5.35 14.82 -5.40
CA GLY A 89 -5.59 16.23 -5.01
C GLY A 89 -5.22 16.58 -3.57
N CYS A 90 -4.91 15.61 -2.71
CA CYS A 90 -4.34 15.86 -1.38
C CYS A 90 -2.85 15.54 -1.33
N LEU A 91 -2.05 16.28 -0.55
CA LEU A 91 -0.64 15.92 -0.36
C LEU A 91 -0.56 14.62 0.45
N VAL A 92 0.19 13.61 -0.02
CA VAL A 92 0.51 12.44 0.81
C VAL A 92 1.35 12.90 2.00
N PRO A 93 0.88 12.75 3.25
CA PRO A 93 1.64 13.10 4.44
C PRO A 93 2.99 12.39 4.46
N ARG A 94 4.04 13.13 4.78
CA ARG A 94 5.41 12.60 4.90
C ARG A 94 5.81 12.52 6.37
N PRO A 95 6.70 11.58 6.75
CA PRO A 95 7.17 11.46 8.13
C PRO A 95 7.71 12.77 8.70
N GLU A 96 8.40 13.57 7.90
CA GLU A 96 8.96 14.87 8.30
C GLU A 96 7.86 15.88 8.65
N THR A 97 6.68 15.77 8.05
CA THR A 97 5.52 16.63 8.33
C THR A 97 4.94 16.35 9.72
N GLU A 98 5.13 15.14 10.27
CA GLU A 98 4.68 14.82 11.63
C GLU A 98 5.40 15.67 12.68
N VAL A 99 6.70 15.92 12.49
CA VAL A 99 7.51 16.77 13.39
C VAL A 99 6.99 18.21 13.37
N THR A 100 6.59 18.70 12.19
CA THR A 100 6.00 20.03 12.06
C THR A 100 4.66 20.13 12.80
N ALA A 101 3.79 19.13 12.61
CA ALA A 101 2.50 19.07 13.31
C ALA A 101 2.67 18.97 14.83
N GLU A 102 3.62 18.15 15.30
CA GLU A 102 3.95 18.02 16.72
C GLU A 102 4.34 19.36 17.35
N ARG A 103 5.25 20.10 16.70
CA ARG A 103 5.68 21.42 17.18
C ARG A 103 4.54 22.44 17.23
N ALA A 104 3.59 22.37 16.30
CA ALA A 104 2.44 23.25 16.30
C ALA A 104 1.49 22.95 17.47
N ILE A 105 1.25 21.68 17.75
CA ILE A 105 0.38 21.23 18.85
C ILE A 105 0.98 21.58 20.21
N LEU A 106 2.29 21.37 20.41
CA LEU A 106 2.96 21.67 21.69
C LEU A 106 3.05 23.17 22.01
N ARG A 107 2.74 24.05 21.04
CA ARG A 107 2.74 25.51 21.20
C ARG A 107 1.33 26.10 21.38
N ALA A 108 0.29 25.27 21.30
CA ALA A 108 -1.09 25.66 21.58
C ALA A 108 -1.38 25.55 23.09
#